data_AF-A0A946BGJ2-F1
#
_entry.id   AF-A0A946BGJ2-F1
#
_cell.length_a   1.000
_cell.length_b   1.000
_cell.length_c   1.000
_cell.angle_alpha   90.00
_cell.angle_beta   90.00
_cell.angle_gamma   90.00
#
_symmetry.space_group_name_H-M   'P 1'
#
loop_
_entity.id
_entity.type
_entity.pdbx_description
1 polymer ?
#
loop_
_entity_poly.entity_id
_entity_poly.type
_entity_poly.pdbx_seq_one_letter_code
_entity_poly.pdbx_strand_id
1 'polypeptide(L)'
;MCNNCSEHTHVHNYPEIVQLMPVQKDLYAVYNTKEPYDFAVKKGKGNISIVPILFMGLIKHGEKTMVEGFFASGSILSCEDVDGFKGYAASLEDAEKLYS
;
A
#
# COMPACT_ATOMS: atom_id res chain seq x y z
N MET A 1 -54.90 0.55 29.36
CA MET A 1 -53.65 1.03 29.95
C MET A 1 -52.54 0.67 28.98
N CYS A 2 -52.00 1.69 28.31
CA CYS A 2 -50.86 1.56 27.41
C CYS A 2 -49.61 1.20 28.23
N ASN A 3 -48.80 0.28 27.71
CA ASN A 3 -47.35 0.27 27.92
C ASN A 3 -46.73 -0.29 26.64
N ASN A 4 -46.59 0.59 25.64
CA ASN A 4 -45.60 0.38 24.60
C ASN A 4 -44.25 0.47 25.30
N CYS A 5 -43.62 -0.68 25.53
CA CYS A 5 -42.19 -0.72 25.81
C CYS A 5 -41.49 -0.19 24.57
N SER A 6 -41.09 1.08 24.62
CA SER A 6 -40.18 1.68 23.66
C SER A 6 -38.90 0.85 23.68
N GLU A 7 -38.73 -0.01 22.67
CA GLU A 7 -37.45 -0.65 22.36
C GLU A 7 -36.47 0.48 21.99
N HIS A 8 -35.68 0.91 22.97
CA HIS A 8 -34.53 1.74 22.73
C HIS A 8 -33.48 0.88 22.01
N THR A 9 -33.45 0.96 20.69
CA THR A 9 -32.36 0.42 19.88
C THR A 9 -31.13 1.30 20.13
N HIS A 10 -30.31 0.93 21.11
CA HIS A 10 -29.00 1.56 21.31
C HIS A 10 -28.10 1.18 20.13
N VAL A 11 -28.05 2.04 19.12
CA VAL A 11 -27.04 1.95 18.05
C VAL A 11 -25.70 2.31 18.67
N HIS A 12 -24.98 1.30 19.14
CA HIS A 12 -23.61 1.49 19.61
C HIS A 12 -22.71 1.71 18.40
N ASN A 13 -22.53 2.97 17.99
CA ASN A 13 -21.43 3.39 17.13
C ASN A 13 -20.13 3.33 17.96
N TYR A 14 -19.55 2.15 18.10
CA TYR A 14 -18.17 2.02 18.55
C TYR A 14 -17.26 2.55 17.44
N PRO A 15 -16.23 3.35 17.74
CA PRO A 15 -15.20 3.64 16.75
C PRO A 15 -14.59 2.32 16.28
N GLU A 16 -14.55 2.11 14.96
CA GLU A 16 -13.84 0.96 14.41
C GLU A 16 -12.37 1.07 14.79
N ILE A 17 -11.88 0.11 15.59
CA ILE A 17 -10.45 0.04 15.92
C ILE A 17 -9.75 -0.56 14.72
N VAL A 18 -9.15 0.32 13.92
CA VAL A 18 -8.26 -0.02 12.82
C VAL A 18 -6.83 -0.02 13.34
N GLN A 19 -6.17 -1.18 13.31
CA GLN A 19 -4.75 -1.28 13.61
C GLN A 19 -3.94 -1.30 12.30
N LEU A 20 -3.01 -0.35 12.17
CA LEU A 20 -2.01 -0.32 11.10
C LEU A 20 -0.69 -0.87 11.62
N MET A 21 -0.14 -1.87 10.94
CA MET A 21 1.17 -2.45 11.26
C MET A 21 2.13 -2.22 10.09
N PRO A 22 3.26 -1.51 10.28
CA PRO A 22 4.26 -1.38 9.24
C PRO A 22 4.90 -2.74 8.97
N VAL A 23 5.00 -3.11 7.69
CA VAL A 23 5.76 -4.28 7.30
C VAL A 23 7.25 -3.94 7.39
N GLN A 24 8.00 -4.70 8.21
CA GLN A 24 9.43 -4.45 8.49
C GLN A 24 10.38 -4.81 7.33
N LYS A 25 9.86 -5.12 6.15
CA LYS A 25 10.68 -5.47 4.98
C LYS A 25 10.66 -4.31 4.00
N ASP A 26 11.85 -3.89 3.60
CA ASP A 26 12.01 -2.96 2.49
C ASP A 26 11.42 -3.60 1.23
N LEU A 27 10.40 -2.97 0.66
CA LEU A 27 9.82 -3.36 -0.62
C LEU A 27 9.78 -2.14 -1.52
N TYR A 28 10.00 -2.39 -2.81
CA TYR A 28 10.05 -1.35 -3.82
C TYR A 28 9.13 -1.70 -4.98
N ALA A 29 8.44 -0.68 -5.51
CA ALA A 29 7.80 -0.77 -6.81
C ALA A 29 8.88 -0.65 -7.86
N VAL A 30 8.81 -1.53 -8.86
CA VAL A 30 9.74 -1.58 -9.98
C VAL A 30 9.06 -0.98 -11.19
N TYR A 31 9.70 0.02 -11.80
CA TYR A 31 9.26 0.66 -13.03
C TYR A 31 10.32 0.50 -14.11
N ASN A 32 9.88 0.24 -15.33
CA ASN A 32 10.74 0.25 -16.52
C ASN A 32 10.32 1.40 -17.43
N THR A 33 11.00 2.53 -17.30
CA THR A 33 10.72 3.77 -18.03
C THR A 33 12.03 4.42 -18.47
N LYS A 34 12.08 4.94 -19.69
CA LYS A 34 13.29 5.62 -20.23
C LYS A 34 13.75 6.78 -19.35
N GLU A 35 12.79 7.54 -18.84
CA GLU A 35 13.03 8.59 -17.86
C GLU A 35 12.44 8.13 -16.52
N PRO A 36 13.29 7.98 -15.48
CA PRO A 36 12.82 7.61 -14.14
C PRO A 36 11.98 8.73 -13.54
N TYR A 37 10.91 8.35 -12.85
CA TYR A 37 10.09 9.29 -12.09
C TYR A 37 10.90 10.03 -11.01
N ASP A 38 10.50 11.26 -10.68
CA ASP A 38 11.19 12.11 -9.70
C ASP A 38 11.26 11.49 -8.29
N PHE A 39 10.33 10.59 -7.97
CA PHE A 39 10.26 9.87 -6.71
C PHE A 39 11.00 8.52 -6.72
N ALA A 40 11.72 8.19 -7.80
CA ALA A 40 12.58 7.00 -7.86
C ALA A 40 13.86 7.22 -7.04
N VAL A 41 14.15 6.28 -6.14
CA VAL A 41 15.30 6.39 -5.23
C VAL A 41 16.55 5.73 -5.78
N LYS A 42 16.42 4.74 -6.68
CA LYS A 42 17.54 4.08 -7.34
C LYS A 42 17.22 3.74 -8.79
N LYS A 43 18.26 3.74 -9.62
CA LYS A 43 18.22 3.47 -11.06
C LYS A 43 19.17 2.32 -11.37
N GLY A 44 18.70 1.36 -12.16
CA GLY A 44 19.45 0.19 -12.57
C GLY A 44 19.61 0.11 -14.08
N LYS A 45 20.04 -1.05 -14.55
CA LYS A 45 20.19 -1.38 -15.97
C LYS A 45 18.81 -1.50 -16.65
N GLY A 46 18.81 -1.39 -17.98
CA GLY A 46 17.61 -1.69 -18.78
C GLY A 46 16.42 -0.74 -18.53
N ASN A 47 16.69 0.50 -18.12
CA ASN A 47 15.68 1.51 -17.74
C ASN A 47 14.86 1.13 -16.49
N ILE A 48 15.36 0.21 -15.67
CA ILE A 48 14.74 -0.15 -14.39
C ILE A 48 14.99 0.95 -13.38
N SER A 49 13.94 1.35 -12.67
CA SER A 49 14.00 2.24 -11.52
C SER A 49 13.13 1.67 -10.41
N ILE A 50 13.51 1.97 -9.17
CA ILE A 50 12.77 1.48 -8.00
C ILE A 50 12.32 2.63 -7.09
N VAL A 51 11.13 2.48 -6.53
CA VAL A 51 10.46 3.46 -5.68
C VAL A 51 10.10 2.78 -4.35
N PRO A 52 10.46 3.35 -3.19
CA PRO A 52 10.18 2.72 -1.90
C PRO A 52 8.67 2.73 -1.63
N ILE A 53 8.15 1.59 -1.18
CA ILE A 53 6.75 1.46 -0.73
C ILE A 53 6.74 1.01 0.72
N LEU A 54 5.82 1.60 1.50
CA LEU A 54 5.50 1.11 2.82
C LEU A 54 4.23 0.26 2.75
N PHE A 55 4.35 -1.06 2.89
CA PHE A 55 3.15 -1.89 3.08
C PHE A 55 2.71 -1.80 4.53
N MET A 56 1.40 -1.65 4.74
CA MET A 56 0.76 -1.65 6.04
C MET A 56 -0.24 -2.81 6.12
N GLY A 57 -0.14 -3.62 7.17
CA GLY A 57 -1.21 -4.54 7.52
C GLY A 57 -2.34 -3.77 8.18
N LEU A 58 -3.53 -3.83 7.60
CA LEU A 58 -4.78 -3.32 8.16
C LEU A 58 -5.50 -4.46 8.87
N ILE A 59 -5.67 -4.34 10.19
CA ILE A 59 -6.48 -5.28 10.98
C ILE A 59 -7.82 -4.62 11.30
N LYS A 60 -8.90 -5.21 10.81
CA LYS A 60 -10.29 -4.80 11.08
C LYS A 60 -11.08 -6.00 11.58
N HIS A 61 -11.65 -5.91 12.77
CA HIS A 61 -12.39 -7.01 13.43
C HIS A 61 -11.63 -8.36 13.54
N GLY A 62 -10.29 -8.30 13.60
CA GLY A 62 -9.44 -9.51 13.62
C GLY A 62 -9.10 -10.07 12.23
N GLU A 63 -9.72 -9.56 11.17
CA GLU A 63 -9.33 -9.86 9.79
C GLU A 63 -8.12 -9.00 9.40
N LYS A 64 -7.13 -9.65 8.79
CA LYS A 64 -5.90 -8.98 8.33
C LYS A 64 -5.98 -8.78 6.82
N THR A 65 -5.87 -7.53 6.39
CA THR A 65 -5.79 -7.11 4.99
C THR A 65 -4.50 -6.35 4.77
N MET A 66 -3.99 -6.33 3.54
CA MET A 66 -2.80 -5.56 3.19
C MET A 66 -3.23 -4.27 2.51
N VAL A 67 -2.64 -3.16 2.94
CA VAL A 67 -2.85 -1.83 2.35
C VAL A 67 -1.50 -1.26 1.96
N GLU A 68 -1.44 -0.72 0.76
CA GLU A 68 -0.25 -0.05 0.24
C GLU A 68 -0.21 1.38 0.75
N GLY A 69 0.91 1.76 1.37
CA GLY A 69 1.21 3.09 1.86
C GLY A 69 2.33 3.70 1.03
N PHE A 70 2.05 4.84 0.40
CA PHE A 70 3.05 5.53 -0.42
C PHE A 70 3.71 6.66 0.38
N PHE A 71 5.04 6.72 0.30
CA PHE A 71 5.77 7.92 0.71
C PHE A 71 5.44 9.13 -0.19
N ALA A 72 4.90 8.88 -1.39
CA ALA A 72 4.47 9.85 -2.38
C ALA A 72 2.93 9.94 -2.50
N SER A 73 2.20 9.93 -1.37
CA SER A 73 0.73 9.93 -1.33
C SER A 73 0.05 11.14 -2.01
N GLY A 74 0.82 12.16 -2.41
CA GLY A 74 0.32 13.28 -3.22
C GLY A 74 0.25 13.02 -4.73
N SER A 75 0.92 11.98 -5.25
CA SER A 75 1.15 11.82 -6.69
C SER A 75 0.64 10.50 -7.28
N ILE A 76 0.42 9.46 -6.46
CA ILE A 76 0.09 8.11 -6.94
C ILE A 76 -1.01 7.50 -6.05
N LEU A 77 -2.10 7.07 -6.67
CA LEU A 77 -3.20 6.35 -6.01
C LEU A 77 -2.90 4.84 -5.87
N SER A 78 -2.17 4.26 -6.83
CA SER A 78 -1.72 2.87 -6.85
C SER A 78 -0.43 2.76 -7.66
N CYS A 79 0.53 1.94 -7.21
CA CYS A 79 1.75 1.68 -7.98
C CYS A 79 1.49 0.95 -9.30
N GLU A 80 0.40 0.19 -9.35
CA GLU A 80 0.02 -0.56 -10.54
C GLU A 80 -0.54 0.35 -11.64
N ASP A 81 -1.06 1.52 -11.28
CA ASP A 81 -1.66 2.47 -12.23
C ASP A 81 -0.63 3.35 -12.95
N VAL A 82 0.63 3.30 -12.52
CA VAL A 82 1.70 4.12 -13.10
C VAL A 82 2.36 3.37 -14.24
N ASP A 83 2.47 4.04 -15.39
CA ASP A 83 3.03 3.47 -16.62
C ASP A 83 4.42 2.85 -16.39
N GLY A 84 4.63 1.67 -16.99
CA GLY A 84 5.89 0.95 -16.88
C GLY A 84 6.07 0.17 -15.59
N PHE A 85 5.06 0.07 -14.72
CA PHE A 85 5.09 -0.83 -13.57
C PHE A 85 5.36 -2.28 -14.00
N LYS A 86 6.27 -2.95 -13.27
CA LYS A 86 6.66 -4.34 -13.52
C LYS A 86 6.33 -5.28 -12.36
N GLY A 87 6.16 -4.75 -11.16
CA GLY A 87 5.93 -5.52 -9.96
C GLY A 87 6.73 -4.99 -8.78
N TYR A 88 6.99 -5.88 -7.83
CA TYR A 88 7.64 -5.55 -6.57
C TYR A 88 8.94 -6.32 -6.39
N ALA A 89 9.94 -5.68 -5.80
CA ALA A 89 11.22 -6.31 -5.46
C ALA A 89 11.74 -5.85 -4.10
N ALA A 90 12.56 -6.68 -3.45
CA ALA A 90 13.20 -6.35 -2.18
C ALA A 90 14.48 -5.51 -2.36
N SER A 91 15.05 -5.49 -3.56
CA SER A 91 16.28 -4.78 -3.89
C SER A 91 16.35 -4.42 -5.38
N LEU A 92 17.28 -3.54 -5.75
CA LEU A 92 17.56 -3.25 -7.16
C LEU A 92 18.16 -4.48 -7.86
N GLU A 93 19.05 -5.24 -7.19
CA GLU A 93 19.61 -6.45 -7.80
C GLU A 93 18.53 -7.50 -8.09
N ASP A 94 17.54 -7.65 -7.21
CA ASP A 94 16.43 -8.58 -7.44
C ASP A 94 15.53 -8.07 -8.57
N ALA A 95 15.26 -6.77 -8.62
CA ALA A 95 14.52 -6.16 -9.73
C ALA A 95 15.22 -6.39 -11.08
N GLU A 96 16.54 -6.20 -11.14
CA GLU A 96 17.35 -6.45 -12.33
C GLU A 96 17.44 -7.94 -12.70
N LYS A 97 17.19 -8.88 -11.79
CA LYS A 97 17.11 -10.31 -12.16
C LYS A 97 15.74 -10.70 -12.69
N LEU A 98 14.69 -10.10 -12.15
CA LEU A 98 13.30 -10.48 -12.40
C LEU A 98 12.70 -9.78 -13.62
N TYR A 99 13.12 -8.54 -13.90
CA TYR A 99 12.43 -7.64 -14.84
C TYR A 99 13.30 -7.08 -15.95
N SER A 100 14.50 -7.65 -16.11
CA SER A 100 15.54 -7.24 -17.04
C SER A 100 15.56 -8.05 -18.33
#